data_AF-A0A350QDD1-F1
#
_entry.id   AF-A0A350QDD1-F1
#
_cell.length_a   1.000
_cell.length_b   1.000
_cell.length_c   1.000
_cell.angle_alpha   90.00
_cell.angle_beta   90.00
_cell.angle_gamma   90.00
#
_symmetry.space_group_name_H-M   'P 1'
#
loop_
_entity.id
_entity.type
_entity.pdbx_description
1 polymer ?
#
loop_
_entity_poly.entity_id
_entity_poly.type
_entity_poly.pdbx_seq_one_letter_code
_entity_poly.pdbx_strand_id
1 'polypeptide(L)'
;YETVKAYSAGESFISHRIWGGDLDEVELGISEDVVITLPKGQRDKLKANFELDQQLQAPLSKGQHVGTVYLQLNDEDVASFPLVTLQAVEEGGFFKKIMDYIKQQFSEE
;
A
#
# COMPACT_ATOMS: atom_id res chain seq x y z
N TYR A 1 -11.32 27.09 -11.08
CA TYR A 1 -10.66 26.01 -10.34
C TYR A 1 -11.59 25.51 -9.25
N GLU A 2 -11.49 24.23 -8.93
CA GLU A 2 -12.14 23.55 -7.80
C GLU A 2 -11.07 22.76 -7.04
N THR A 3 -11.16 22.74 -5.73
CA THR A 3 -10.26 21.97 -4.86
C THR A 3 -11.02 20.78 -4.35
N VAL A 4 -10.50 19.58 -4.60
CA VAL A 4 -11.14 18.31 -4.22
C VAL A 4 -10.16 17.47 -3.43
N LYS A 5 -10.66 16.79 -2.39
CA LYS A 5 -9.92 15.68 -1.76
C LYS A 5 -10.04 14.48 -2.69
N ALA A 6 -8.92 14.07 -3.28
CA ALA A 6 -8.85 12.94 -4.19
C ALA A 6 -8.78 11.62 -3.44
N TYR A 7 -7.96 11.56 -2.39
CA TYR A 7 -7.81 10.40 -1.52
C TYR A 7 -7.61 10.81 -0.07
N SER A 8 -8.02 9.94 0.85
CA SER A 8 -7.82 10.14 2.29
C SER A 8 -6.63 9.35 2.80
N ALA A 9 -5.98 9.86 3.84
CA ALA A 9 -4.94 9.13 4.55
C ALA A 9 -5.48 7.79 5.10
N GLY A 10 -4.74 6.70 4.86
CA GLY A 10 -5.10 5.35 5.31
C GLY A 10 -6.17 4.66 4.46
N GLU A 11 -6.63 5.29 3.37
CA GLU A 11 -7.55 4.65 2.42
C GLU A 11 -6.78 3.63 1.57
N SER A 12 -7.35 2.43 1.42
CA SER A 12 -6.80 1.39 0.55
C SER A 12 -6.95 1.81 -0.91
N PHE A 13 -5.81 1.95 -1.59
CA PHE A 13 -5.74 2.31 -3.00
C PHE A 13 -5.77 1.05 -3.88
N ILE A 14 -4.97 0.04 -3.52
CA ILE A 14 -4.91 -1.23 -4.25
C ILE A 14 -4.41 -2.37 -3.36
N SER A 15 -4.93 -3.58 -3.57
CA SER A 15 -4.34 -4.81 -3.05
C SER A 15 -3.33 -5.36 -4.07
N HIS A 16 -2.11 -5.65 -3.63
CA HIS A 16 -1.07 -6.21 -4.49
C HIS A 16 -0.44 -7.45 -3.90
N ARG A 17 -0.10 -8.42 -4.76
CA ARG A 17 0.53 -9.66 -4.33
C ARG A 17 1.90 -9.39 -3.71
N ILE A 18 2.15 -9.99 -2.56
CA ILE A 18 3.45 -9.99 -1.89
C ILE A 18 4.06 -11.40 -1.94
N TRP A 19 5.38 -11.46 -2.07
CA TRP A 19 6.12 -12.73 -2.10
C TRP A 19 6.84 -12.98 -0.78
N GLY A 20 6.84 -14.23 -0.34
CA GLY A 20 7.54 -14.63 0.88
C GLY A 20 6.91 -14.12 2.19
N GLY A 21 5.70 -13.56 2.12
CA GLY A 21 4.97 -13.08 3.29
C GLY A 21 4.16 -14.16 4.00
N ASP A 22 3.70 -13.83 5.20
CA ASP A 22 2.64 -14.55 5.92
C ASP A 22 1.24 -14.30 5.31
N LEU A 23 1.12 -13.26 4.49
CA LEU A 23 -0.03 -12.93 3.66
C LEU A 23 0.29 -13.10 2.16
N ASP A 24 -0.74 -13.43 1.37
CA ASP A 24 -0.61 -13.53 -0.09
C ASP A 24 -0.67 -12.16 -0.79
N GLU A 25 -1.37 -11.20 -0.18
CA GLU A 25 -1.54 -9.83 -0.68
C GLU A 25 -1.38 -8.80 0.44
N VAL A 26 -0.93 -7.61 0.07
CA VAL A 26 -0.78 -6.45 0.96
C VAL A 26 -1.61 -5.28 0.44
N GLU A 27 -2.35 -4.65 1.34
CA GLU A 27 -3.06 -3.41 1.04
C GLU A 27 -2.08 -2.25 0.96
N LEU A 28 -2.08 -1.58 -0.18
CA LEU A 28 -1.33 -0.37 -0.44
C LEU A 28 -2.27 0.82 -0.45
N GLY A 29 -1.84 1.92 0.13
CA GLY A 29 -2.63 3.13 0.26
C GLY A 29 -1.73 4.34 0.40
N ILE A 30 -2.34 5.44 0.83
CA ILE A 30 -1.65 6.73 0.92
C ILE A 30 -1.55 7.11 2.39
N SER A 31 -0.39 7.56 2.84
CA SER A 31 -0.16 7.94 4.24
C SER A 31 -0.79 9.28 4.61
N GLU A 32 -1.11 10.12 3.62
CA GLU A 32 -1.55 11.50 3.80
C GLU A 32 -2.76 11.83 2.92
N ASP A 33 -3.53 12.84 3.33
CA ASP A 33 -4.66 13.33 2.55
C ASP A 33 -4.16 13.98 1.25
N VAL A 34 -4.66 13.51 0.10
CA VAL A 34 -4.32 14.09 -1.19
C VAL A 34 -5.39 15.09 -1.60
N VAL A 35 -5.05 16.37 -1.56
CA VAL A 35 -5.91 17.47 -1.98
C VAL A 35 -5.34 18.11 -3.23
N ILE A 36 -6.12 18.13 -4.30
CA ILE A 36 -5.71 18.65 -5.62
C ILE A 36 -6.63 19.78 -6.06
N THR A 37 -6.04 20.75 -6.76
CA THR A 37 -6.79 21.87 -7.36
C THR A 37 -6.81 21.72 -8.87
N LEU A 38 -8.02 21.54 -9.42
CA LEU A 38 -8.24 21.23 -10.82
C LEU A 38 -9.08 22.34 -11.50
N PRO A 39 -9.03 22.51 -12.82
CA PRO A 39 -10.04 23.28 -13.54
C PRO A 39 -11.43 22.68 -13.31
N LYS A 40 -12.46 23.53 -13.24
CA LYS A 40 -13.84 23.07 -12.96
C LYS A 40 -14.30 22.08 -14.04
N GLY A 41 -14.91 20.96 -13.62
CA GLY A 41 -15.46 19.94 -14.52
C GLY A 41 -14.42 18.98 -15.10
N GLN A 42 -13.18 18.99 -14.57
CA GLN A 42 -12.13 18.05 -14.98
C GLN A 42 -11.93 16.88 -14.01
N ARG A 43 -12.68 16.84 -12.90
CA ARG A 43 -12.61 15.75 -11.92
C ARG A 43 -12.80 14.37 -12.56
N ASP A 44 -13.79 14.23 -13.45
CA ASP A 44 -14.14 12.95 -14.07
C ASP A 44 -13.10 12.46 -15.10
N LYS A 45 -12.18 13.34 -15.51
CA LYS A 45 -11.08 13.03 -16.44
C LYS A 45 -9.80 12.62 -15.72
N LEU A 46 -9.78 12.71 -14.40
CA LEU A 46 -8.63 12.36 -13.59
C LEU A 46 -8.48 10.84 -13.56
N LYS A 47 -7.30 10.35 -13.89
CA LYS A 47 -6.90 8.94 -13.77
C LYS A 47 -5.87 8.82 -12.66
N ALA A 48 -5.85 7.69 -11.97
CA ALA A 48 -4.79 7.35 -11.03
C ALA A 48 -4.03 6.16 -11.58
N ASN A 49 -2.72 6.31 -11.70
CA ASN A 49 -1.78 5.25 -12.02
C ASN A 49 -0.80 5.10 -10.85
N PHE A 50 -0.14 3.96 -10.75
CA PHE A 50 0.89 3.75 -9.76
C PHE A 50 2.06 2.99 -10.37
N GLU A 51 3.22 3.19 -9.77
CA GLU A 51 4.45 2.50 -10.09
C GLU A 51 5.05 1.98 -8.80
N LEU A 52 5.49 0.72 -8.80
CA LEU A 52 6.21 0.14 -7.67
C LEU A 52 7.70 0.30 -7.90
N ASP A 53 8.43 0.77 -6.89
CA ASP A 53 9.88 0.93 -6.96
C ASP A 53 10.57 -0.44 -7.10
N GLN A 54 9.94 -1.48 -6.55
CA GLN A 54 10.44 -2.85 -6.55
C GLN A 54 9.29 -3.84 -6.34
N GLN A 55 9.56 -5.11 -6.63
CA GLN A 55 8.63 -6.19 -6.32
C GLN A 55 8.40 -6.29 -4.81
N LEU A 56 7.14 -6.44 -4.39
CA LEU A 56 6.79 -6.57 -2.98
C LEU A 56 7.25 -7.92 -2.44
N GLN A 57 8.16 -7.88 -1.47
CA GLN A 57 8.68 -9.04 -0.75
C GLN A 57 8.61 -8.76 0.75
N ALA A 58 8.24 -9.77 1.53
CA ALA A 58 8.31 -9.68 2.97
C ALA A 58 9.76 -9.70 3.47
N PRO A 59 10.05 -9.15 4.66
CA PRO A 59 9.12 -8.44 5.55
C PRO A 59 8.83 -7.01 5.07
N LEU A 60 7.57 -6.58 5.18
CA LEU A 60 7.14 -5.19 4.97
C LEU A 60 6.61 -4.61 6.28
N SER A 61 7.12 -3.44 6.66
CA SER A 61 6.57 -2.69 7.80
C SER A 61 5.32 -1.92 7.39
N LYS A 62 4.40 -1.66 8.31
CA LYS A 62 3.27 -0.75 8.06
C LYS A 62 3.79 0.67 7.79
N GLY A 63 3.24 1.35 6.78
CA GLY A 63 3.64 2.70 6.37
C GLY A 63 4.95 2.72 5.56
N GLN A 64 5.45 1.56 5.15
CA GLN A 64 6.64 1.48 4.32
C GLN A 64 6.33 1.97 2.91
N HIS A 65 7.17 2.88 2.41
CA HIS A 65 7.12 3.35 1.03
C HIS A 65 7.53 2.23 0.06
N VAL A 66 6.68 1.95 -0.92
CA VAL A 66 6.86 0.84 -1.88
C VAL A 66 6.72 1.28 -3.34
N GLY A 67 6.40 2.55 -3.58
CA GLY A 67 6.18 3.07 -4.93
C GLY A 67 5.52 4.44 -4.91
N THR A 68 5.14 4.92 -6.08
CA THR A 68 4.53 6.24 -6.27
C THR A 68 3.21 6.11 -6.98
N VAL A 69 2.19 6.86 -6.53
CA VAL A 69 0.95 7.06 -7.28
C VAL A 69 1.06 8.36 -8.06
N TYR A 70 0.66 8.30 -9.33
CA TYR A 70 0.59 9.42 -10.25
C TYR A 70 -0.88 9.71 -10.58
N LEU A 71 -1.28 10.95 -10.37
CA LEU A 71 -2.55 11.45 -10.87
C LEU A 71 -2.35 12.06 -12.24
N GLN A 72 -3.13 11.59 -13.20
CA GLN A 72 -3.05 12.00 -14.59
C GLN A 72 -4.31 12.71 -15.04
N LEU A 73 -4.13 13.79 -15.80
CA LEU A 73 -5.22 14.51 -16.46
C LEU A 73 -4.86 14.72 -17.92
N ASN A 74 -5.71 14.21 -18.83
CA ASN A 74 -5.40 14.19 -20.27
C ASN A 74 -4.03 13.55 -20.56
N ASP A 75 -3.69 12.49 -19.83
CA ASP A 75 -2.44 11.72 -19.94
C ASP A 75 -1.15 12.48 -19.54
N GLU A 76 -1.28 13.63 -18.88
CA GLU A 76 -0.17 14.33 -18.19
C GLU A 76 -0.24 14.15 -16.68
N ASP A 77 0.90 13.89 -16.04
CA ASP A 77 1.01 13.79 -14.58
C ASP A 77 0.81 15.18 -13.94
N VAL A 78 -0.27 15.32 -13.16
CA VAL A 78 -0.61 16.59 -12.48
C VAL A 78 -0.23 16.59 -11.00
N ALA A 79 -0.06 15.42 -10.38
CA ALA A 79 0.41 15.26 -9.01
C ALA A 79 0.98 13.86 -8.79
N SER A 80 1.90 13.74 -7.85
CA SER A 80 2.42 12.45 -7.38
C SER A 80 2.51 12.40 -5.86
N PHE A 81 2.35 11.21 -5.29
CA PHE A 81 2.43 10.98 -3.86
C PHE A 81 2.90 9.56 -3.53
N PRO A 82 3.52 9.35 -2.36
CA PRO A 82 4.06 8.05 -1.98
C PRO A 82 2.94 7.03 -1.77
N LEU A 83 3.14 5.84 -2.34
CA LEU A 83 2.36 4.64 -2.08
C LEU A 83 3.01 3.88 -0.93
N VAL A 84 2.24 3.65 0.12
CA VAL A 84 2.70 2.99 1.34
C VAL A 84 1.89 1.75 1.65
N THR A 85 2.47 0.82 2.40
CA THR A 85 1.75 -0.32 2.96
C THR A 85 0.81 0.12 4.09
N LEU A 86 -0.42 -0.40 4.11
CA LEU A 86 -1.39 -0.11 5.19
C LEU A 86 -1.28 -1.07 6.37
N GLN A 87 -0.60 -2.20 6.16
CA GLN A 87 -0.38 -3.24 7.14
C GLN A 87 1.06 -3.75 7.10
N ALA A 88 1.50 -4.34 8.20
CA ALA A 88 2.76 -5.06 8.25
C ALA A 88 2.55 -6.47 7.67
N VAL A 89 3.56 -6.99 6.98
CA VAL A 89 3.60 -8.36 6.46
C VAL A 89 4.92 -8.98 6.90
N GLU A 90 4.83 -10.06 7.66
CA GLU A 90 6.00 -10.76 8.20
C GLU A 90 6.45 -11.85 7.24
N GLU A 91 7.64 -12.43 7.45
CA GLU A 91 8.10 -13.54 6.63
C GLU A 91 7.23 -14.80 6.81
N GLY A 92 6.86 -15.40 5.68
CA GLY A 92 6.11 -16.65 5.61
C GLY A 92 6.85 -17.77 6.33
N GLY A 93 6.24 -18.32 7.39
CA GLY A 93 6.78 -19.44 8.16
C GLY A 93 7.48 -19.07 9.47
N PHE A 94 7.65 -17.78 9.79
CA PHE A 94 8.16 -17.35 11.09
C PHE A 94 7.23 -17.75 12.25
N PHE A 95 5.92 -17.56 12.09
CA PHE A 95 4.92 -18.00 13.07
C PHE A 95 4.80 -19.52 13.22
N LYS A 96 5.00 -20.30 12.14
CA LYS A 96 4.98 -21.77 12.21
C LYS A 96 6.09 -22.28 13.13
N LYS A 97 7.29 -21.70 13.04
CA LYS A 97 8.43 -22.06 13.91
C LYS A 97 8.22 -21.65 15.37
N ILE A 98 7.65 -20.47 15.63
CA ILE A 98 7.36 -20.01 17.01
C ILE A 98 6.30 -20.90 17.66
N MET A 99 5.24 -21.24 16.93
CA MET A 99 4.19 -22.13 17.44
C MET A 99 4.69 -23.56 17.68
N ASP A 100 5.54 -24.10 16.79
CA ASP A 100 6.17 -25.41 16.99
C ASP A 100 7.05 -25.41 18.26
N TYR A 101 7.82 -24.33 18.50
CA TYR A 101 8.67 -24.21 19.68
C TYR A 101 7.86 -24.12 20.98
N ILE A 102 6.76 -23.37 20.99
CA ILE A 102 5.86 -23.28 22.14
C ILE A 102 5.19 -24.63 22.41
N LYS A 103 4.65 -25.31 21.38
CA LYS A 103 4.03 -26.64 21.56
C LYS A 103 5.00 -27.68 22.10
N GLN A 104 6.27 -27.65 21.68
CA GLN A 104 7.29 -28.58 22.18
C GLN A 104 7.55 -28.40 23.68
N GLN A 105 7.57 -27.15 24.17
CA GLN A 105 7.79 -26.86 25.59
C GLN A 105 6.59 -27.17 26.50
N PHE A 106 5.37 -27.25 25.96
CA PHE A 106 4.17 -27.64 26.70
C PHE A 106 3.77 -29.13 26.56
N SER A 107 4.49 -29.89 25.72
CA SER A 107 4.27 -31.34 25.56
C SER A 107 5.27 -32.18 26.38
N GLU A 108 6.12 -31.53 27.16
CA GLU A 108 7.00 -32.14 28.17
C GLU A 108 6.47 -31.86 29.60
N GLU A 109 5.22 -32.26 29.89
CA GLU A 109 4.70 -32.52 31.25
C GLU A 109 3.78 -33.75 31.26
#